data_AF-B3CC78-F1
#
_entry.id   AF-B3CC78-F1
#
_cell.length_a   1.000
_cell.length_b   1.000
_cell.length_c   1.000
_cell.angle_alpha   90.00
_cell.angle_beta   90.00
_cell.angle_gamma   90.00
#
_symmetry.space_group_name_H-M   'P 1'
#
loop_
_entity.id
_entity.type
_entity.pdbx_description
1 polymer ?
#
loop_
_entity_poly.entity_id
_entity_poly.type
_entity_poly.pdbx_seq_one_letter_code
_entity_poly.pdbx_strand_id
1 'polypeptide(L)'
;MGFENKEEFRPILTTAKELLIASGEVELVKILNSAELSVIQTSYDNWNGGIYYYTMYVNVSVPDFVRLQSCNIEDIEKRILEAINTASRSIDDEVVGQVLITPKSVAKVDWSLLDGISKKDLENKIEYLRNVMVSVATGGQRIQDVEKEYSQIYNQVAISLKKIDVENPNPFKSLWDWYGKWRNDFPKYQERRDYIRKMYEPVVSLFSENEDSRIVDIKIDLSDWDKIKRNIIEIKKREAQAVVEEQYQAVGMLCREVIISLAQAVYIPEKHISLDGVEISKTDAKRMLDAYIAVTLAGKESEELRSYAKVTNKLANVLTHKRTATKQEMLLCTSATLALINLIGVLEEKF
;
A
#
# COMPACT_ATOMS: atom_id res chain seq x y z
N MET A 1 -1.36 33.62 8.16
CA MET A 1 -2.30 32.50 7.96
C MET A 1 -2.75 32.65 6.54
N GLY A 2 -2.48 31.64 5.73
CA GLY A 2 -2.45 31.70 4.28
C GLY A 2 -2.20 30.33 3.68
N PHE A 3 -2.24 30.21 2.35
CA PHE A 3 -2.18 28.90 1.66
C PHE A 3 -0.97 28.03 1.97
N GLU A 4 0.12 28.58 2.51
CA GLU A 4 1.27 27.80 3.03
C GLU A 4 0.93 26.95 4.28
N ASN A 5 -0.12 27.32 5.02
CA ASN A 5 -0.62 26.54 6.16
C ASN A 5 -1.48 25.38 5.66
N LYS A 6 -1.01 24.16 5.91
CA LYS A 6 -1.67 22.92 5.47
C LYS A 6 -3.12 22.79 5.96
N GLU A 7 -3.44 23.23 7.17
CA GLU A 7 -4.80 23.10 7.71
C GLU A 7 -5.77 24.07 7.03
N GLU A 8 -5.29 25.24 6.60
CA GLU A 8 -6.10 26.25 5.92
C GLU A 8 -6.26 25.96 4.43
N PHE A 9 -5.23 25.39 3.80
CA PHE A 9 -5.29 25.00 2.40
C PHE A 9 -6.07 23.70 2.16
N ARG A 10 -6.18 22.84 3.18
CA ARG A 10 -6.83 21.52 3.07
C ARG A 10 -8.29 21.60 2.57
N PRO A 11 -9.18 22.47 3.10
CA PRO A 11 -10.53 22.62 2.57
C PRO A 11 -10.58 23.01 1.09
N ILE A 12 -9.68 23.90 0.64
CA ILE A 12 -9.58 24.32 -0.76
C ILE A 12 -9.20 23.13 -1.63
N LEU A 13 -8.16 22.39 -1.22
CA LEU A 13 -7.70 21.20 -1.93
C LEU A 13 -8.79 20.12 -1.99
N THR A 14 -9.55 19.90 -0.91
CA THR A 14 -10.67 18.95 -0.88
C THR A 14 -11.75 19.35 -1.89
N THR A 15 -12.19 20.62 -1.87
CA THR A 15 -13.17 21.13 -2.83
C THR A 15 -12.68 21.02 -4.27
N ALA A 16 -11.40 21.34 -4.54
CA ALA A 16 -10.82 21.20 -5.87
C ALA A 16 -10.82 19.74 -6.36
N LYS A 17 -10.53 18.78 -5.47
CA LYS A 17 -10.63 17.34 -5.80
C LYS A 17 -12.07 16.93 -6.13
N GLU A 18 -13.06 17.41 -5.38
CA GLU A 18 -14.48 17.13 -5.67
C GLU A 18 -14.92 17.74 -7.01
N LEU A 19 -14.49 18.97 -7.33
CA LEU A 19 -14.73 19.60 -8.63
C LEU A 19 -14.16 18.77 -9.78
N LEU A 20 -12.91 18.30 -9.64
CA LEU A 20 -12.25 17.44 -10.63
C LEU A 20 -13.01 16.13 -10.84
N ILE A 21 -13.47 15.47 -9.76
CA ILE A 21 -14.29 14.25 -9.88
C ILE A 21 -15.58 14.56 -10.65
N ALA A 22 -16.28 15.64 -10.28
CA ALA A 22 -17.54 16.03 -10.91
C ALA A 22 -17.38 16.38 -12.39
N SER A 23 -16.20 16.87 -12.81
CA SER A 23 -15.87 17.16 -14.21
C SER A 23 -15.31 15.96 -14.99
N GLY A 24 -15.27 14.76 -14.39
CA GLY A 24 -14.75 13.54 -15.03
C GLY A 24 -13.22 13.39 -15.01
N GLU A 25 -12.51 14.23 -14.26
CA GLU A 25 -11.04 14.33 -14.19
C GLU A 25 -10.44 13.41 -13.12
N VAL A 26 -10.94 12.17 -13.03
CA VAL A 26 -10.59 11.23 -11.96
C VAL A 26 -9.08 10.93 -11.90
N GLU A 27 -8.41 10.92 -13.06
CA GLU A 27 -6.96 10.71 -13.14
C GLU A 27 -6.16 11.84 -12.48
N LEU A 28 -6.65 13.09 -12.51
CA LEU A 28 -5.98 14.21 -11.85
C LEU A 28 -6.05 14.08 -10.32
N VAL A 29 -7.17 13.57 -9.81
CA VAL A 29 -7.32 13.31 -8.38
C VAL A 29 -6.44 12.16 -7.91
N LYS A 30 -6.23 11.13 -8.74
CA LYS A 30 -5.26 10.05 -8.44
C LYS A 30 -3.85 10.61 -8.27
N ILE A 31 -3.42 11.51 -9.16
CA ILE A 31 -2.11 12.20 -9.06
C ILE A 31 -2.04 12.99 -7.74
N LEU A 32 -3.05 13.79 -7.43
CA LEU A 32 -3.08 14.60 -6.20
C LEU A 32 -3.21 13.79 -4.90
N ASN A 33 -3.59 12.51 -4.97
CA ASN A 33 -3.65 11.62 -3.83
C ASN A 33 -2.35 10.83 -3.61
N SER A 34 -1.61 10.52 -4.67
CA SER A 34 -0.33 9.82 -4.58
C SER A 34 0.88 10.75 -4.43
N ALA A 35 0.74 12.04 -4.78
CA ALA A 35 1.79 13.03 -4.69
C ALA A 35 1.96 13.61 -3.28
N GLU A 36 3.17 14.05 -2.96
CA GLU A 36 3.42 14.91 -1.81
C GLU A 36 3.21 16.38 -2.18
N LEU A 37 2.25 17.02 -1.52
CA LEU A 37 1.83 18.38 -1.83
C LEU A 37 2.46 19.39 -0.89
N SER A 38 2.97 20.49 -1.45
CA SER A 38 3.42 21.66 -0.68
C SER A 38 3.05 22.94 -1.40
N VAL A 39 2.59 23.93 -0.65
CA VAL A 39 2.25 25.25 -1.19
C VAL A 39 3.21 26.26 -0.57
N ILE A 40 3.85 27.08 -1.40
CA ILE A 40 4.87 28.03 -0.98
C ILE A 40 4.49 29.41 -1.53
N GLN A 41 4.55 30.44 -0.69
CA GLN A 41 4.41 31.82 -1.15
C GLN A 41 5.61 32.18 -2.03
N THR A 42 5.37 32.54 -3.28
CA THR A 42 6.42 32.84 -4.27
C THR A 42 6.50 34.31 -4.64
N SER A 43 5.42 35.06 -4.47
CA SER A 43 5.42 36.51 -4.72
C SER A 43 4.36 37.22 -3.87
N TYR A 44 4.42 38.54 -3.87
CA TYR A 44 3.47 39.41 -3.21
C TYR A 44 3.34 40.71 -4.00
N ASP A 45 2.11 41.14 -4.25
CA ASP A 45 1.79 42.43 -4.87
C ASP A 45 1.07 43.33 -3.87
N ASN A 46 1.43 44.61 -3.84
CA ASN A 46 0.87 45.61 -2.92
C ASN A 46 -0.39 46.32 -3.45
N TRP A 47 -0.92 45.92 -4.60
CA TRP A 47 -2.16 46.48 -5.14
C TRP A 47 -3.41 45.93 -4.44
N ASN A 48 -4.46 46.76 -4.34
CA ASN A 48 -5.79 46.40 -3.79
C ASN A 48 -5.80 45.72 -2.40
N GLY A 49 -4.96 46.15 -1.46
CA GLY A 49 -4.93 45.59 -0.11
C GLY A 49 -3.91 44.46 0.10
N GLY A 50 -3.17 44.11 -0.95
CA GLY A 50 -2.14 43.08 -0.90
C GLY A 50 -2.64 41.76 -1.46
N ILE A 51 -1.94 41.19 -2.44
CA ILE A 51 -2.24 39.85 -2.98
C ILE A 51 -1.00 38.98 -2.83
N TYR A 52 -1.15 37.87 -2.10
CA TYR A 52 -0.14 36.86 -1.92
C TYR A 52 -0.25 35.80 -3.03
N TYR A 53 0.85 35.57 -3.74
CA TYR A 53 0.92 34.58 -4.80
C TYR A 53 1.65 33.34 -4.32
N TYR A 54 1.04 32.19 -4.57
CA TYR A 54 1.54 30.90 -4.16
C TYR A 54 1.81 29.99 -5.36
N THR A 55 2.83 29.14 -5.20
CA THR A 55 3.07 28.00 -6.09
C THR A 55 2.76 26.71 -5.34
N MET A 56 1.88 25.89 -5.92
CA MET A 56 1.57 24.56 -5.44
C MET A 56 2.47 23.54 -6.13
N TYR A 57 3.34 22.89 -5.37
CA TYR A 57 4.18 21.80 -5.83
C TYR A 57 3.48 20.46 -5.63
N VAL A 58 3.40 19.68 -6.71
CA VAL A 58 2.87 18.32 -6.76
C VAL A 58 4.06 17.38 -6.97
N ASN A 59 4.65 16.93 -5.87
CA ASN A 59 5.85 16.11 -5.91
C ASN A 59 5.48 14.65 -6.18
N VAL A 60 5.82 14.14 -7.37
CA VAL A 60 5.50 12.77 -7.81
C VAL A 60 6.77 11.92 -7.90
N SER A 61 6.63 10.59 -7.95
CA SER A 61 7.78 9.70 -8.16
C SER A 61 8.44 9.95 -9.53
N VAL A 62 9.74 9.69 -9.65
CA VAL A 62 10.46 9.84 -10.94
C VAL A 62 9.78 9.08 -12.10
N PRO A 63 9.34 7.80 -11.94
CA PRO A 63 8.59 7.11 -12.98
C PRO A 63 7.27 7.79 -13.36
N ASP A 64 6.52 8.30 -12.38
CA ASP A 64 5.26 9.00 -12.64
C ASP A 64 5.52 10.32 -13.36
N PHE A 65 6.56 11.06 -12.97
CA PHE A 65 6.96 12.30 -13.64
C PHE A 65 7.23 12.07 -15.13
N VAL A 66 8.02 11.05 -15.48
CA VAL A 66 8.34 10.70 -16.88
C VAL A 66 7.08 10.30 -17.65
N ARG A 67 6.15 9.57 -17.01
CA ARG A 67 4.85 9.23 -17.61
C ARG A 67 4.04 10.50 -17.89
N LEU A 68 3.94 11.40 -16.92
CA LEU A 68 3.16 12.63 -17.04
C LEU A 68 3.75 13.59 -18.07
N GLN A 69 5.08 13.69 -18.18
CA GLN A 69 5.75 14.42 -19.26
C GLN A 69 5.32 13.93 -20.64
N SER A 70 5.19 12.60 -20.80
CA SER A 70 4.72 11.99 -22.05
C SER A 70 3.24 12.28 -22.35
N CYS A 71 2.47 12.68 -21.35
CA CYS A 71 1.03 12.96 -21.42
C CYS A 71 0.70 14.47 -21.41
N ASN A 72 1.65 15.34 -21.73
CA ASN A 72 1.53 16.80 -21.67
C ASN A 72 1.31 17.34 -20.24
N ILE A 73 2.40 17.36 -19.47
CA ILE A 73 2.40 17.78 -18.06
C ILE A 73 1.87 19.21 -17.83
N GLU A 74 2.06 20.12 -18.78
CA GLU A 74 1.61 21.52 -18.69
C GLU A 74 0.08 21.63 -18.71
N ASP A 75 -0.61 20.79 -19.49
CA ASP A 75 -2.08 20.73 -19.51
C ASP A 75 -2.62 20.23 -18.17
N ILE A 76 -1.95 19.24 -17.59
CA ILE A 76 -2.29 18.67 -16.28
C ILE A 76 -2.14 19.73 -15.18
N GLU A 77 -1.00 20.42 -15.15
CA GLU A 77 -0.74 21.52 -14.21
C GLU A 77 -1.81 22.61 -14.32
N LYS A 78 -2.18 23.00 -15.55
CA LYS A 78 -3.19 24.01 -15.81
C LYS A 78 -4.58 23.60 -15.30
N ARG A 79 -5.02 22.37 -15.54
CA ARG A 79 -6.34 21.89 -15.09
C ARG A 79 -6.43 21.78 -13.58
N ILE A 80 -5.34 21.35 -12.92
CA ILE A 80 -5.26 21.37 -11.45
C ILE A 80 -5.35 22.82 -10.94
N LEU A 81 -4.61 23.75 -11.57
CA LEU A 81 -4.62 25.17 -11.22
C LEU A 81 -6.02 25.78 -11.34
N GLU A 82 -6.73 25.48 -12.43
CA GLU A 82 -8.11 25.94 -12.66
C GLU A 82 -9.08 25.43 -11.58
N ALA A 83 -8.96 24.16 -11.18
CA ALA A 83 -9.77 23.59 -10.10
C ALA A 83 -9.48 24.23 -8.74
N ILE A 84 -8.20 24.48 -8.43
CA ILE A 84 -7.78 25.15 -7.19
C ILE A 84 -8.30 26.58 -7.14
N ASN A 85 -8.12 27.35 -8.20
CA ASN A 85 -8.61 28.73 -8.27
C ASN A 85 -10.13 28.83 -8.25
N THR A 86 -10.84 27.84 -8.80
CA THR A 86 -12.30 27.74 -8.67
C THR A 86 -12.71 27.49 -7.23
N ALA A 87 -12.00 26.59 -6.53
CA ALA A 87 -12.26 26.26 -5.14
C ALA A 87 -11.94 27.41 -4.17
N SER A 88 -10.95 28.24 -4.48
CA SER A 88 -10.55 29.41 -3.68
C SER A 88 -11.18 30.73 -4.14
N ARG A 89 -12.20 30.70 -5.02
CA ARG A 89 -12.76 31.90 -5.66
C ARG A 89 -13.30 32.95 -4.69
N SER A 90 -13.66 32.56 -3.47
CA SER A 90 -14.14 33.48 -2.42
C SER A 90 -13.03 34.16 -1.62
N ILE A 91 -11.76 33.91 -1.96
CA ILE A 91 -10.58 34.45 -1.28
C ILE A 91 -9.95 35.49 -2.20
N ASP A 92 -9.88 36.73 -1.73
CA ASP A 92 -9.53 37.88 -2.57
C ASP A 92 -8.05 38.31 -2.46
N ASP A 93 -7.39 37.95 -1.36
CA ASP A 93 -6.02 38.36 -0.99
C ASP A 93 -4.97 37.25 -1.19
N GLU A 94 -5.39 36.03 -1.57
CA GLU A 94 -4.50 34.89 -1.79
C GLU A 94 -4.83 34.15 -3.08
N VAL A 95 -3.81 33.90 -3.91
CA VAL A 95 -3.97 33.24 -5.20
C VAL A 95 -2.90 32.17 -5.39
N VAL A 96 -3.32 30.97 -5.79
CA VAL A 96 -2.38 30.02 -6.38
C VAL A 96 -2.14 30.44 -7.82
N GLY A 97 -0.98 31.04 -8.07
CA GLY A 97 -0.61 31.54 -9.40
C GLY A 97 -0.07 30.44 -10.31
N GLN A 98 0.44 29.35 -9.71
CA GLN A 98 1.07 28.27 -10.45
C GLN A 98 0.92 26.93 -9.73
N VAL A 99 0.71 25.87 -10.51
CA VAL A 99 0.91 24.48 -10.10
C VAL A 99 2.12 23.95 -10.84
N LEU A 100 3.05 23.29 -10.12
CA LEU A 100 4.21 22.64 -10.70
C LEU A 100 4.27 21.20 -10.26
N ILE A 101 4.27 20.28 -11.22
CA ILE A 101 4.56 18.88 -10.97
C ILE A 101 6.07 18.72 -11.00
N THR A 102 6.64 18.18 -9.92
CA THR A 102 8.09 18.05 -9.74
C THR A 102 8.46 16.59 -9.47
N PRO A 103 9.57 16.10 -10.04
CA PRO A 103 10.06 14.76 -9.71
C PRO A 103 10.66 14.79 -8.31
N LYS A 104 10.19 13.89 -7.45
CA LYS A 104 10.78 13.60 -6.16
C LYS A 104 11.39 12.21 -6.19
N SER A 105 12.67 12.14 -5.85
CA SER A 105 13.31 10.87 -5.55
C SER A 105 12.70 10.35 -4.26
N VAL A 106 11.80 9.38 -4.37
CA VAL A 106 11.51 8.51 -3.24
C VAL A 106 12.76 7.66 -3.09
N ALA A 107 13.46 7.80 -1.96
CA ALA A 107 14.57 6.92 -1.62
C ALA A 107 14.01 5.50 -1.47
N LYS A 108 13.82 4.81 -2.60
CA LYS A 108 13.50 3.39 -2.62
C LYS A 108 14.78 2.71 -2.16
N VAL A 109 14.78 2.32 -0.88
CA VAL A 109 15.81 1.50 -0.27
C VAL A 109 16.03 0.29 -1.18
N ASP A 110 17.21 0.21 -1.79
CA ASP A 110 17.56 -0.94 -2.63
C ASP A 110 17.97 -2.10 -1.73
N TRP A 111 16.98 -2.89 -1.35
CA TRP A 111 17.18 -4.07 -0.50
C TRP A 111 18.11 -5.12 -1.12
N SER A 112 18.38 -5.07 -2.44
CA SER A 112 19.32 -5.98 -3.09
C SER A 112 20.78 -5.75 -2.68
N LEU A 113 21.09 -4.56 -2.15
CA LEU A 113 22.42 -4.22 -1.62
C LEU A 113 22.75 -4.93 -0.30
N LEU A 114 21.77 -5.62 0.31
CA LEU A 114 22.00 -6.45 1.50
C LEU A 114 22.68 -7.77 1.13
N ASP A 115 24.02 -7.76 0.96
CA ASP A 115 24.74 -9.03 0.79
C ASP A 115 24.71 -9.85 2.08
N GLY A 116 24.22 -11.10 2.00
CA GLY A 116 24.31 -12.08 3.08
C GLY A 116 23.27 -11.96 4.21
N ILE A 117 22.29 -11.06 4.09
CA ILE A 117 21.17 -10.94 5.02
C ILE A 117 19.89 -10.54 4.28
N SER A 118 18.74 -11.15 4.60
CA SER A 118 17.47 -10.75 3.98
C SER A 118 16.91 -9.47 4.59
N LYS A 119 16.02 -8.76 3.86
CA LYS A 119 15.22 -7.65 4.42
C LYS A 119 14.55 -8.06 5.73
N LYS A 120 13.99 -9.28 5.78
CA LYS A 120 13.28 -9.78 6.97
C LYS A 120 14.21 -10.04 8.15
N ASP A 121 15.41 -10.55 7.90
CA ASP A 121 16.40 -10.75 8.94
C ASP A 121 16.89 -9.42 9.53
N LEU A 122 17.06 -8.39 8.69
CA LEU A 122 17.39 -7.05 9.16
C LEU A 122 16.28 -6.46 10.04
N GLU A 123 15.02 -6.61 9.61
CA GLU A 123 13.84 -6.19 10.38
C GLU A 123 13.80 -6.89 11.76
N ASN A 124 13.99 -8.21 11.78
CA ASN A 124 14.02 -9.00 13.01
C ASN A 124 15.16 -8.56 13.95
N LYS A 125 16.33 -8.23 13.42
CA LYS A 125 17.46 -7.72 14.21
C LYS A 125 17.17 -6.34 14.79
N ILE A 126 16.54 -5.44 14.04
CA ILE A 126 16.11 -4.13 14.53
C ILE A 126 15.07 -4.29 15.65
N GLU A 127 14.11 -5.19 15.47
CA GLU A 127 13.11 -5.51 16.49
C GLU A 127 13.75 -6.09 17.75
N TYR A 128 14.75 -6.98 17.61
CA TYR A 128 15.51 -7.48 18.74
C TYR A 128 16.18 -6.34 19.54
N LEU A 129 16.88 -5.42 18.86
CA LEU A 129 17.54 -4.29 19.54
C LEU A 129 16.52 -3.44 20.31
N ARG A 130 15.39 -3.11 19.67
CA ARG A 130 14.28 -2.38 20.28
C ARG A 130 13.78 -3.08 21.56
N ASN A 131 13.52 -4.38 21.47
CA ASN A 131 12.95 -5.16 22.56
C ASN A 131 13.93 -5.32 23.73
N VAL A 132 15.21 -5.57 23.45
CA VAL A 132 16.24 -5.65 24.51
C VAL A 132 16.41 -4.31 25.20
N MET A 133 16.47 -3.20 24.46
CA MET A 133 16.55 -1.86 25.05
C MET A 133 15.37 -1.55 25.98
N VAL A 134 14.15 -1.95 25.60
CA VAL A 134 12.97 -1.81 26.47
C VAL A 134 13.09 -2.72 27.69
N SER A 135 13.46 -3.98 27.49
CA SER A 135 13.58 -5.00 28.54
C SER A 135 14.53 -4.55 29.65
N VAL A 136 15.76 -4.17 29.31
CA VAL A 136 16.74 -3.73 30.32
C VAL A 136 16.35 -2.42 31.01
N ALA A 137 15.64 -1.55 30.30
CA ALA A 137 15.20 -0.26 30.83
C ALA A 137 13.91 -0.36 31.67
N THR A 138 13.21 -1.50 31.67
CA THR A 138 11.94 -1.68 32.40
C THR A 138 11.97 -2.81 33.42
N GLY A 139 13.18 -3.22 33.85
CA GLY A 139 13.38 -4.21 34.90
C GLY A 139 13.26 -5.67 34.44
N GLY A 140 13.36 -5.93 33.14
CA GLY A 140 13.41 -7.26 32.55
C GLY A 140 14.82 -7.88 32.64
N GLN A 141 15.47 -8.04 31.49
CA GLN A 141 16.82 -8.63 31.41
C GLN A 141 17.87 -7.76 32.10
N ARG A 142 18.94 -8.37 32.61
CA ARG A 142 20.09 -7.63 33.16
C ARG A 142 21.06 -7.30 32.02
N ILE A 143 21.56 -6.06 31.98
CA ILE A 143 22.47 -5.57 30.93
C ILE A 143 23.65 -6.52 30.71
N GLN A 144 24.31 -6.95 31.79
CA GLN A 144 25.48 -7.83 31.74
C GLN A 144 25.23 -9.17 31.02
N ASP A 145 23.99 -9.66 31.01
CA ASP A 145 23.64 -10.95 30.41
C ASP A 145 23.43 -10.84 28.89
N VAL A 146 23.07 -9.64 28.39
CA VAL A 146 22.66 -9.42 27.00
C VAL A 146 23.55 -8.44 26.23
N GLU A 147 24.42 -7.69 26.90
CA GLU A 147 25.26 -6.63 26.32
C GLU A 147 26.10 -7.12 25.14
N LYS A 148 26.69 -8.32 25.27
CA LYS A 148 27.54 -8.89 24.21
C LYS A 148 26.73 -9.17 22.95
N GLU A 149 25.57 -9.80 23.10
CA GLU A 149 24.67 -10.12 21.98
C GLU A 149 24.09 -8.85 21.35
N TYR A 150 23.66 -7.90 22.19
CA TYR A 150 23.19 -6.58 21.75
C TYR A 150 24.24 -5.87 20.91
N SER A 151 25.48 -5.74 21.41
CA SER A 151 26.58 -5.08 20.69
C SER A 151 26.89 -5.76 19.34
N GLN A 152 26.82 -7.10 19.29
CA GLN A 152 27.02 -7.85 18.04
C GLN A 152 25.92 -7.56 17.02
N ILE A 153 24.65 -7.61 17.44
CA ILE A 153 23.51 -7.35 16.57
C ILE A 153 23.47 -5.88 16.15
N TYR A 154 23.81 -4.94 17.04
CA TYR A 154 23.92 -3.52 16.74
C TYR A 154 24.88 -3.28 15.56
N ASN A 155 26.07 -3.89 15.60
CA ASN A 155 27.06 -3.72 14.54
C ASN A 155 26.59 -4.31 13.20
N GLN A 156 25.91 -5.45 13.23
CA GLN A 156 25.32 -6.05 12.02
C GLN A 156 24.26 -5.12 11.42
N VAL A 157 23.34 -4.60 12.25
CA VAL A 157 22.31 -3.65 11.81
C VAL A 157 22.95 -2.38 11.26
N ALA A 158 23.95 -1.81 11.93
CA ALA A 158 24.63 -0.60 11.47
C ALA A 158 25.31 -0.78 10.10
N ILE A 159 25.95 -1.93 9.87
CA ILE A 159 26.55 -2.26 8.57
C ILE A 159 25.46 -2.42 7.50
N SER A 160 24.40 -3.16 7.80
CA SER A 160 23.30 -3.39 6.86
C SER A 160 22.57 -2.11 6.48
N LEU A 161 22.22 -1.25 7.44
CA LEU A 161 21.58 0.04 7.19
C LEU A 161 22.48 0.96 6.34
N LYS A 162 23.79 0.99 6.63
CA LYS A 162 24.75 1.77 5.83
C LYS A 162 24.84 1.30 4.38
N LYS A 163 24.73 -0.01 4.11
CA LYS A 163 24.76 -0.56 2.74
C LYS A 163 23.60 -0.07 1.88
N ILE A 164 22.45 0.19 2.51
CA ILE A 164 21.23 0.66 1.85
C ILE A 164 21.02 2.17 1.97
N ASP A 165 22.07 2.91 2.33
CA ASP A 165 22.08 4.37 2.53
C ASP A 165 21.04 4.87 3.55
N VAL A 166 20.79 4.07 4.59
CA VAL A 166 19.92 4.42 5.72
C VAL A 166 20.77 4.67 6.96
N GLU A 167 20.55 5.79 7.64
CA GLU A 167 21.21 6.06 8.92
C GLU A 167 20.66 5.15 10.03
N ASN A 168 21.54 4.68 10.91
CA ASN A 168 21.11 3.93 12.10
C ASN A 168 20.58 4.93 13.14
N PRO A 169 19.27 4.90 13.49
CA PRO A 169 18.68 5.88 14.39
C PRO A 169 19.06 5.64 15.85
N ASN A 170 19.59 4.47 16.19
CA ASN A 170 20.01 4.14 17.54
C ASN A 170 21.45 4.62 17.76
N PRO A 171 21.70 5.62 18.63
CA PRO A 171 23.04 6.11 18.91
C PRO A 171 23.79 5.26 19.95
N PHE A 172 23.11 4.34 20.64
CA PHE A 172 23.64 3.59 21.77
C PHE A 172 24.25 2.27 21.31
N LYS A 173 25.56 2.29 21.02
CA LYS A 173 26.32 1.09 20.67
C LYS A 173 26.37 0.07 21.81
N SER A 174 26.29 0.55 23.07
CA SER A 174 26.22 -0.27 24.28
C SER A 174 24.92 -0.02 25.05
N LEU A 175 24.39 -1.05 25.72
CA LEU A 175 23.27 -0.89 26.65
C LEU A 175 23.69 -0.10 27.90
N TRP A 176 24.99 0.00 28.20
CA TRP A 176 25.50 0.88 29.25
C TRP A 176 25.37 2.36 28.88
N ASP A 177 25.54 2.71 27.60
CA ASP A 177 25.30 4.08 27.10
C ASP A 177 23.81 4.42 27.21
N TRP A 178 22.96 3.46 26.80
CA TRP A 178 21.52 3.57 26.97
C TRP A 178 21.18 3.73 28.47
N TYR A 179 21.81 2.96 29.36
CA TYR A 179 21.60 3.05 30.83
C TYR A 179 21.90 4.44 31.37
N GLY A 180 23.02 5.02 30.95
CA GLY A 180 23.38 6.39 31.29
C GLY A 180 22.28 7.39 30.89
N LYS A 181 21.75 7.24 29.67
CA LYS A 181 20.68 8.10 29.16
C LYS A 181 19.39 7.96 29.97
N TRP A 182 18.83 6.75 30.08
CA TRP A 182 17.51 6.58 30.69
C TRP A 182 17.50 6.82 32.20
N ARG A 183 18.62 6.55 32.87
CA ARG A 183 18.74 6.80 34.31
C ARG A 183 18.64 8.29 34.63
N ASN A 184 19.17 9.15 33.77
CA ASN A 184 19.21 10.59 34.00
C ASN A 184 17.93 11.28 33.51
N ASP A 185 17.41 10.85 32.36
CA ASP A 185 16.39 11.65 31.64
C ASP A 185 14.97 11.06 31.73
N PHE A 186 14.84 9.76 32.02
CA PHE A 186 13.56 9.04 31.90
C PHE A 186 13.21 8.27 33.19
N PRO A 187 12.67 8.95 34.22
CA PRO A 187 12.30 8.31 35.48
C PRO A 187 11.19 7.27 35.31
N LYS A 188 10.25 7.45 34.36
CA LYS A 188 9.12 6.53 34.17
C LYS A 188 9.39 5.51 33.06
N TYR A 189 8.91 4.27 33.25
CA TYR A 189 9.02 3.23 32.22
C TYR A 189 8.33 3.59 30.90
N GLN A 190 7.23 4.35 30.98
CA GLN A 190 6.52 4.81 29.79
C GLN A 190 7.40 5.73 28.93
N GLU A 191 8.10 6.69 29.54
CA GLU A 191 8.99 7.63 28.84
C GLU A 191 10.13 6.89 28.12
N ARG A 192 10.67 5.83 28.73
CA ARG A 192 11.70 4.97 28.13
C ARG A 192 11.19 4.26 26.88
N ARG A 193 9.97 3.70 26.94
CA ARG A 193 9.33 3.03 25.79
C ARG A 193 9.01 4.02 24.68
N ASP A 194 8.48 5.18 25.02
CA ASP A 194 8.12 6.21 24.06
C ASP A 194 9.35 6.75 23.34
N TYR A 195 10.46 6.94 24.06
CA TYR A 195 11.73 7.34 23.47
C TYR A 195 12.25 6.29 22.48
N ILE A 196 12.30 5.02 22.87
CA ILE A 196 12.76 3.93 21.99
C ILE A 196 11.86 3.80 20.76
N ARG A 197 10.53 3.89 20.95
CA ARG A 197 9.57 3.85 19.85
C ARG A 197 9.83 4.99 18.85
N LYS A 198 9.88 6.24 19.33
CA LYS A 198 10.13 7.41 18.49
C LYS A 198 11.48 7.34 17.76
N MET A 199 12.50 6.79 18.42
CA MET A 199 13.83 6.61 17.82
C MET A 199 13.79 5.62 16.65
N TYR A 200 13.13 4.47 16.80
CA TYR A 200 13.08 3.46 15.74
C TYR A 200 12.01 3.69 14.67
N GLU A 201 11.02 4.56 14.92
CA GLU A 201 9.90 4.83 14.00
C GLU A 201 10.33 5.07 12.55
N PRO A 202 11.32 5.95 12.24
CA PRO A 202 11.69 6.25 10.86
C PRO A 202 12.15 5.01 10.10
N VAL A 203 12.97 4.18 10.74
CA VAL A 203 13.49 2.96 10.12
C VAL A 203 12.42 1.88 10.02
N VAL A 204 11.55 1.73 11.02
CA VAL A 204 10.44 0.76 10.98
C VAL A 204 9.46 1.08 9.83
N SER A 205 9.17 2.37 9.59
CA SER A 205 8.32 2.80 8.49
C SER A 205 8.89 2.40 7.11
N LEU A 206 10.21 2.45 6.92
CA LEU A 206 10.86 2.02 5.66
C LEU A 206 10.60 0.55 5.30
N PHE A 207 10.45 -0.33 6.30
CA PHE A 207 10.13 -1.74 6.06
C PHE A 207 8.68 -1.93 5.60
N SER A 208 7.79 -1.01 5.99
CA SER A 208 6.35 -1.04 5.68
C SER A 208 6.01 -0.44 4.31
N GLU A 209 6.73 0.61 3.88
CA GLU A 209 6.46 1.35 2.63
C GLU A 209 6.73 0.58 1.33
N ASN A 210 7.32 -0.63 1.41
CA ASN A 210 7.79 -1.38 0.24
C ASN A 210 7.02 -2.69 -0.06
N GLU A 211 5.94 -2.99 0.65
CA GLU A 211 5.09 -4.17 0.34
C GLU A 211 4.05 -3.93 -0.77
N ASP A 212 3.85 -2.68 -1.22
CA ASP A 212 2.80 -2.32 -2.19
C ASP A 212 3.15 -2.59 -3.67
N SER A 213 4.32 -3.14 -3.98
CA SER A 213 4.77 -3.27 -5.37
C SER A 213 5.12 -4.69 -5.75
N ARG A 214 4.08 -5.53 -5.91
CA ARG A 214 3.87 -6.46 -7.04
C ARG A 214 2.83 -7.49 -6.64
N ILE A 215 1.58 -7.29 -7.09
CA ILE A 215 0.63 -8.29 -7.62
C ILE A 215 -0.71 -7.58 -7.79
N VAL A 216 -1.35 -7.81 -8.95
CA VAL A 216 -2.69 -7.35 -9.37
C VAL A 216 -3.48 -6.70 -8.22
N ASP A 217 -3.50 -5.36 -8.18
CA ASP A 217 -4.26 -4.64 -7.17
C ASP A 217 -5.74 -5.02 -7.26
N ILE A 218 -6.36 -5.16 -6.10
CA ILE A 218 -7.81 -5.20 -6.00
C ILE A 218 -8.31 -3.81 -6.39
N LYS A 219 -9.02 -3.72 -7.51
CA LYS A 219 -9.51 -2.46 -8.10
C LYS A 219 -10.97 -2.17 -7.73
N ILE A 220 -11.52 -2.97 -6.81
CA ILE A 220 -12.94 -3.00 -6.48
C ILE A 220 -13.14 -2.72 -5.00
N ASP A 221 -14.28 -2.12 -4.64
CA ASP A 221 -14.69 -1.98 -3.26
C ASP A 221 -15.11 -3.34 -2.65
N LEU A 222 -14.44 -3.71 -1.57
CA LEU A 222 -14.68 -4.95 -0.84
C LEU A 222 -15.46 -4.75 0.47
N SER A 223 -16.05 -3.57 0.70
CA SER A 223 -16.70 -3.23 1.98
C SER A 223 -17.80 -4.21 2.40
N ASP A 224 -18.59 -4.73 1.46
CA ASP A 224 -19.61 -5.75 1.74
C ASP A 224 -19.09 -7.20 1.62
N TRP A 225 -17.82 -7.36 1.30
CA TRP A 225 -17.14 -8.63 1.05
C TRP A 225 -16.04 -8.89 2.09
N ASP A 226 -16.35 -8.66 3.37
CA ASP A 226 -15.41 -8.74 4.50
C ASP A 226 -14.61 -10.05 4.56
N LYS A 227 -15.25 -11.18 4.26
CA LYS A 227 -14.58 -12.49 4.26
C LYS A 227 -13.54 -12.60 3.14
N ILE A 228 -13.86 -12.08 1.96
CA ILE A 228 -12.96 -12.04 0.80
C ILE A 228 -11.78 -11.10 1.11
N LYS A 229 -12.07 -9.90 1.63
CA LYS A 229 -11.05 -8.91 2.03
C LYS A 229 -10.05 -9.49 3.03
N ARG A 230 -10.52 -10.12 4.11
CA ARG A 230 -9.65 -10.72 5.13
C ARG A 230 -8.75 -11.81 4.54
N ASN A 231 -9.30 -12.68 3.71
CA ASN A 231 -8.52 -13.76 3.13
C ASN A 231 -7.52 -13.26 2.07
N ILE A 232 -7.80 -12.19 1.32
CA ILE A 232 -6.83 -11.56 0.41
C ILE A 232 -5.62 -11.02 1.20
N ILE A 233 -5.86 -10.34 2.33
CA ILE A 233 -4.79 -9.83 3.20
C ILE A 233 -3.91 -10.99 3.68
N GLU A 234 -4.53 -12.09 4.13
CA GLU A 234 -3.80 -13.27 4.59
C GLU A 234 -3.03 -13.98 3.45
N ILE A 235 -3.60 -14.05 2.24
CA ILE A 235 -2.91 -14.57 1.04
C ILE A 235 -1.64 -13.76 0.79
N LYS A 236 -1.74 -12.42 0.71
CA LYS A 236 -0.60 -11.53 0.44
C LYS A 236 0.49 -11.73 1.50
N LYS A 237 0.11 -11.77 2.78
CA LYS A 237 1.03 -11.99 3.90
C LYS A 237 1.76 -13.33 3.80
N ARG A 238 1.05 -14.43 3.53
CA ARG A 238 1.66 -15.77 3.45
C ARG A 238 2.49 -15.96 2.20
N GLU A 239 2.05 -15.40 1.09
CA GLU A 239 2.78 -15.44 -0.17
C GLU A 239 4.17 -14.80 -0.04
N ALA A 240 4.26 -13.64 0.63
CA ALA A 240 5.51 -12.94 0.89
C ALA A 240 6.50 -13.76 1.75
N GLN A 241 5.98 -14.67 2.59
CA GLN A 241 6.76 -15.48 3.53
C GLN A 241 7.05 -16.90 3.00
N ALA A 242 6.42 -17.32 1.90
CA ALA A 242 6.50 -18.68 1.42
C ALA A 242 7.84 -18.97 0.70
N VAL A 243 8.54 -19.99 1.18
CA VAL A 243 9.84 -20.46 0.67
C VAL A 243 9.88 -21.97 0.44
N VAL A 244 8.95 -22.75 1.01
CA VAL A 244 8.86 -24.21 0.86
C VAL A 244 7.49 -24.68 0.37
N GLU A 245 7.43 -25.92 -0.11
CA GLU A 245 6.25 -26.52 -0.76
C GLU A 245 4.98 -26.45 0.09
N GLU A 246 5.07 -26.77 1.38
CA GLU A 246 3.94 -26.76 2.31
C GLU A 246 3.36 -25.35 2.47
N GLN A 247 4.20 -24.33 2.41
CA GLN A 247 3.77 -22.92 2.47
C GLN A 247 3.09 -22.50 1.16
N TYR A 248 3.61 -22.94 0.01
CA TYR A 248 2.97 -22.72 -1.29
C TYR A 248 1.57 -23.36 -1.35
N GLN A 249 1.44 -24.60 -0.84
CA GLN A 249 0.15 -25.28 -0.72
C GLN A 249 -0.81 -24.54 0.22
N ALA A 250 -0.32 -24.00 1.34
CA ALA A 250 -1.13 -23.23 2.27
C ALA A 250 -1.72 -21.95 1.64
N VAL A 251 -0.95 -21.27 0.78
CA VAL A 251 -1.46 -20.13 -0.01
C VAL A 251 -2.52 -20.57 -1.02
N GLY A 252 -2.33 -21.71 -1.69
CA GLY A 252 -3.33 -22.30 -2.58
C GLY A 252 -4.66 -22.64 -1.87
N MET A 253 -4.59 -23.15 -0.63
CA MET A 253 -5.79 -23.39 0.18
C MET A 253 -6.55 -22.11 0.49
N LEU A 254 -5.85 -21.03 0.86
CA LEU A 254 -6.49 -19.72 1.08
C LEU A 254 -7.14 -19.18 -0.19
N CYS A 255 -6.46 -19.30 -1.34
CA CYS A 255 -7.04 -18.93 -2.64
C CYS A 255 -8.35 -19.69 -2.90
N ARG A 256 -8.41 -20.99 -2.58
CA ARG A 256 -9.65 -21.79 -2.70
C ARG A 256 -10.79 -21.23 -1.84
N GLU A 257 -10.49 -20.90 -0.59
CA GLU A 257 -11.50 -20.34 0.33
C GLU A 257 -12.04 -18.99 -0.15
N VAL A 258 -11.17 -18.17 -0.75
CA VAL A 258 -11.58 -16.91 -1.38
C VAL A 258 -12.50 -17.16 -2.56
N ILE A 259 -12.13 -18.07 -3.47
CA ILE A 259 -12.94 -18.41 -4.65
C ILE A 259 -14.31 -18.96 -4.22
N ILE A 260 -14.37 -19.82 -3.19
CA ILE A 260 -15.64 -20.30 -2.62
C ILE A 260 -16.47 -19.14 -2.08
N SER A 261 -15.86 -18.23 -1.32
CA SER A 261 -16.56 -17.09 -0.73
C SER A 261 -17.09 -16.12 -1.80
N LEU A 262 -16.30 -15.89 -2.85
CA LEU A 262 -16.69 -15.11 -4.03
C LEU A 262 -17.87 -15.77 -4.75
N ALA A 263 -17.77 -17.07 -5.02
CA ALA A 263 -18.82 -17.83 -5.68
C ALA A 263 -20.14 -17.78 -4.90
N GLN A 264 -20.08 -17.96 -3.57
CA GLN A 264 -21.25 -17.89 -2.70
C GLN A 264 -21.87 -16.48 -2.65
N ALA A 265 -21.07 -15.43 -2.81
CA ALA A 265 -21.55 -14.05 -2.77
C ALA A 265 -22.38 -13.67 -4.02
N VAL A 266 -22.04 -14.23 -5.19
CA VAL A 266 -22.68 -13.86 -6.47
C VAL A 266 -23.64 -14.92 -7.01
N TYR A 267 -23.60 -16.14 -6.47
CA TYR A 267 -24.45 -17.23 -6.94
C TYR A 267 -25.88 -17.14 -6.41
N ILE A 268 -26.86 -17.12 -7.33
CA ILE A 268 -28.29 -17.12 -7.03
C ILE A 268 -28.90 -18.38 -7.68
N PRO A 269 -29.32 -19.40 -6.91
CA PRO A 269 -29.77 -20.69 -7.44
C PRO A 269 -30.88 -20.59 -8.50
N GLU A 270 -31.80 -19.65 -8.33
CA GLU A 270 -32.96 -19.46 -9.22
C GLU A 270 -32.58 -18.84 -10.56
N LYS A 271 -31.45 -18.11 -10.61
CA LYS A 271 -30.97 -17.43 -11.82
C LYS A 271 -29.86 -18.22 -12.51
N HIS A 272 -28.96 -18.83 -11.73
CA HIS A 272 -27.73 -19.45 -12.22
C HIS A 272 -27.90 -20.97 -12.29
N ILE A 273 -28.55 -21.40 -13.36
CA ILE A 273 -28.80 -22.82 -13.64
C ILE A 273 -27.53 -23.56 -14.01
N SER A 274 -27.50 -24.86 -13.69
CA SER A 274 -26.40 -25.73 -14.05
C SER A 274 -26.24 -25.86 -15.56
N LEU A 275 -24.99 -25.76 -16.04
CA LEU A 275 -24.65 -25.87 -17.46
C LEU A 275 -24.47 -27.32 -17.92
N ASP A 276 -24.16 -28.23 -16.99
CA ASP A 276 -23.90 -29.66 -17.27
C ASP A 276 -25.02 -30.57 -16.73
N GLY A 277 -26.10 -30.00 -16.18
CA GLY A 277 -27.22 -30.73 -15.58
C GLY A 277 -26.92 -31.31 -14.20
N VAL A 278 -25.73 -31.10 -13.64
CA VAL A 278 -25.37 -31.54 -12.29
C VAL A 278 -25.83 -30.50 -11.26
N GLU A 279 -26.45 -30.95 -10.17
CA GLU A 279 -26.87 -30.06 -9.08
C GLU A 279 -25.65 -29.36 -8.44
N ILE A 280 -25.71 -28.03 -8.34
CA ILE A 280 -24.60 -27.22 -7.83
C ILE A 280 -24.63 -27.21 -6.30
N SER A 281 -23.64 -27.87 -5.67
CA SER A 281 -23.50 -27.88 -4.21
C SER A 281 -23.05 -26.52 -3.66
N LYS A 282 -23.34 -26.25 -2.38
CA LYS A 282 -22.96 -24.99 -1.68
C LYS A 282 -21.46 -24.69 -1.66
N THR A 283 -20.60 -25.66 -1.99
CA THR A 283 -19.14 -25.52 -2.00
C THR A 283 -18.55 -25.75 -3.40
N ASP A 284 -19.37 -25.95 -4.42
CA ASP A 284 -18.91 -26.13 -5.81
C ASP A 284 -18.68 -24.78 -6.48
N ALA A 285 -17.65 -24.07 -6.02
CA ALA A 285 -17.34 -22.72 -6.47
C ALA A 285 -17.14 -22.63 -7.99
N LYS A 286 -16.52 -23.66 -8.60
CA LYS A 286 -16.30 -23.69 -10.04
C LYS A 286 -17.63 -23.65 -10.79
N ARG A 287 -18.58 -24.52 -10.45
CA ARG A 287 -19.89 -24.56 -11.13
C ARG A 287 -20.73 -23.32 -10.85
N MET A 288 -20.70 -22.83 -9.61
CA MET A 288 -21.38 -21.58 -9.23
C MET A 288 -20.92 -20.41 -10.10
N LEU A 289 -19.61 -20.24 -10.24
CA LEU A 289 -19.03 -19.16 -11.05
C LEU A 289 -19.24 -19.38 -12.54
N ASP A 290 -19.12 -20.62 -13.04
CA ASP A 290 -19.40 -20.94 -14.45
C ASP A 290 -20.85 -20.59 -14.83
N ALA A 291 -21.82 -20.88 -13.95
CA ALA A 291 -23.22 -20.55 -14.14
C ALA A 291 -23.51 -19.04 -14.05
N TYR A 292 -22.95 -18.35 -13.04
CA TYR A 292 -23.01 -16.89 -12.93
C TYR A 292 -22.47 -16.21 -14.20
N ILE A 293 -21.25 -16.57 -14.62
CA ILE A 293 -20.60 -16.02 -15.82
C ILE A 293 -21.46 -16.25 -17.08
N ALA A 294 -22.10 -17.42 -17.21
CA ALA A 294 -22.91 -17.72 -18.38
C ALA A 294 -24.18 -16.84 -18.48
N VAL A 295 -24.76 -16.47 -17.34
CA VAL A 295 -25.96 -15.64 -17.27
C VAL A 295 -25.59 -14.15 -17.39
N THR A 296 -24.64 -13.67 -16.59
CA THR A 296 -24.26 -12.25 -16.53
C THR A 296 -23.62 -11.78 -17.83
N LEU A 297 -22.81 -12.62 -18.47
CA LEU A 297 -22.16 -12.32 -19.74
C LEU A 297 -22.85 -13.03 -20.91
N ALA A 298 -24.18 -13.09 -20.93
CA ALA A 298 -24.93 -13.65 -22.03
C ALA A 298 -24.81 -12.81 -23.33
N GLY A 299 -25.10 -13.42 -24.48
CA GLY A 299 -25.07 -12.73 -25.77
C GLY A 299 -23.70 -12.75 -26.48
N LYS A 300 -23.70 -12.34 -27.74
CA LYS A 300 -22.51 -12.36 -28.62
C LYS A 300 -21.50 -11.26 -28.24
N GLU A 301 -21.99 -10.09 -27.83
CA GLU A 301 -21.15 -8.93 -27.50
C GLU A 301 -20.21 -9.18 -26.31
N SER A 302 -20.57 -10.12 -25.42
CA SER A 302 -19.76 -10.50 -24.26
C SER A 302 -18.91 -11.76 -24.46
N GLU A 303 -18.74 -12.24 -25.71
CA GLU A 303 -18.07 -13.52 -25.98
C GLU A 303 -16.62 -13.57 -25.47
N GLU A 304 -15.82 -12.54 -25.74
CA GLU A 304 -14.43 -12.48 -25.32
C GLU A 304 -14.30 -12.39 -23.80
N LEU A 305 -15.10 -11.54 -23.17
CA LEU A 305 -15.15 -11.40 -21.71
C LEU A 305 -15.57 -12.72 -21.03
N ARG A 306 -16.59 -13.39 -21.56
CA ARG A 306 -17.06 -14.68 -21.07
C ARG A 306 -16.00 -15.77 -21.21
N SER A 307 -15.25 -15.76 -22.31
CA SER A 307 -14.13 -16.68 -22.53
C SER A 307 -13.02 -16.45 -21.51
N TYR A 308 -12.59 -15.20 -21.32
CA TYR A 308 -11.60 -14.81 -20.32
C TYR A 308 -12.01 -15.23 -18.91
N ALA A 309 -13.26 -14.96 -18.52
CA ALA A 309 -13.82 -15.32 -17.22
C ALA A 309 -13.76 -16.83 -16.97
N LYS A 310 -14.21 -17.64 -17.95
CA LYS A 310 -14.22 -19.11 -17.85
C LYS A 310 -12.81 -19.70 -17.76
N VAL A 311 -11.87 -19.21 -18.58
CA VAL A 311 -10.48 -19.70 -18.56
C VAL A 311 -9.81 -19.33 -17.24
N THR A 312 -10.03 -18.12 -16.73
CA THR A 312 -9.49 -17.66 -15.45
C THR A 312 -10.04 -18.47 -14.28
N ASN A 313 -11.36 -18.69 -14.23
CA ASN A 313 -12.02 -19.53 -13.22
C ASN A 313 -11.45 -20.96 -13.23
N LYS A 314 -11.31 -21.57 -14.43
CA LYS A 314 -10.73 -22.91 -14.59
C LYS A 314 -9.29 -22.97 -14.09
N LEU A 315 -8.45 -22.00 -14.46
CA LEU A 315 -7.04 -21.95 -14.06
C LEU A 315 -6.90 -21.83 -12.54
N ALA A 316 -7.61 -20.86 -11.94
CA ALA A 316 -7.59 -20.63 -10.49
C ALA A 316 -8.02 -21.90 -9.75
N ASN A 317 -9.14 -22.51 -10.15
CA ASN A 317 -9.61 -23.76 -9.55
C ASN A 317 -8.56 -24.88 -9.65
N VAL A 318 -7.96 -25.12 -10.82
CA VAL A 318 -6.94 -26.18 -10.98
C VAL A 318 -5.73 -25.96 -10.06
N LEU A 319 -5.23 -24.72 -9.97
CA LEU A 319 -4.03 -24.43 -9.19
C LEU A 319 -4.27 -24.54 -7.67
N THR A 320 -5.45 -24.18 -7.18
CA THR A 320 -5.80 -24.33 -5.75
C THR A 320 -5.81 -25.77 -5.26
N HIS A 321 -5.91 -26.74 -6.16
CA HIS A 321 -5.97 -28.17 -5.85
C HIS A 321 -4.63 -28.89 -6.04
N LYS A 322 -3.56 -28.20 -6.48
CA LYS A 322 -2.26 -28.83 -6.66
C LYS A 322 -1.57 -29.11 -5.33
N ARG A 323 -1.34 -30.40 -5.07
CA ARG A 323 -0.64 -30.91 -3.88
C ARG A 323 0.89 -30.91 -4.00
N THR A 324 1.43 -30.48 -5.13
CA THR A 324 2.88 -30.35 -5.39
C THR A 324 3.16 -28.95 -5.90
N ALA A 325 2.80 -27.93 -5.11
CA ALA A 325 2.82 -26.56 -5.54
C ALA A 325 4.25 -26.00 -5.55
N THR A 326 4.72 -25.55 -6.69
CA THR A 326 5.96 -24.76 -6.81
C THR A 326 5.68 -23.28 -6.51
N LYS A 327 6.76 -22.49 -6.27
CA LYS A 327 6.63 -21.03 -6.14
C LYS A 327 5.94 -20.40 -7.35
N GLN A 328 6.25 -20.85 -8.56
CA GLN A 328 5.63 -20.37 -9.79
C GLN A 328 4.12 -20.65 -9.80
N GLU A 329 3.70 -21.86 -9.41
CA GLU A 329 2.29 -22.24 -9.36
C GLU A 329 1.52 -21.48 -8.27
N MET A 330 2.14 -21.22 -7.12
CA MET A 330 1.56 -20.35 -6.09
C MET A 330 1.30 -18.95 -6.66
N LEU A 331 2.30 -18.33 -7.30
CA LEU A 331 2.17 -16.98 -7.87
C LEU A 331 1.09 -16.92 -8.97
N LEU A 332 1.02 -17.95 -9.83
CA LEU A 332 -0.04 -18.08 -10.82
C LEU A 332 -1.42 -18.28 -10.18
N CYS A 333 -1.50 -19.03 -9.08
CA CYS A 333 -2.73 -19.26 -8.33
C CYS A 333 -3.26 -17.95 -7.73
N THR A 334 -2.41 -17.19 -7.04
CA THR A 334 -2.80 -15.89 -6.47
C THR A 334 -3.21 -14.93 -7.58
N SER A 335 -2.41 -14.82 -8.65
CA SER A 335 -2.71 -13.92 -9.77
C SER A 335 -4.06 -14.23 -10.42
N ALA A 336 -4.35 -15.50 -10.73
CA ALA A 336 -5.63 -15.92 -11.30
C ALA A 336 -6.80 -15.67 -10.34
N THR A 337 -6.58 -15.88 -9.03
CA THR A 337 -7.60 -15.65 -7.99
C THR A 337 -7.97 -14.17 -7.88
N LEU A 338 -6.98 -13.28 -7.83
CA LEU A 338 -7.21 -11.83 -7.75
C LEU A 338 -7.81 -11.27 -9.04
N ALA A 339 -7.39 -11.77 -10.21
CA ALA A 339 -8.00 -11.41 -11.49
C ALA A 339 -9.49 -11.79 -11.53
N LEU A 340 -9.85 -12.97 -11.02
CA LEU A 340 -11.24 -13.41 -10.94
C LEU A 340 -12.08 -12.53 -10.00
N ILE A 341 -11.53 -12.16 -8.83
CA ILE A 341 -12.19 -11.24 -7.89
C ILE A 341 -12.45 -9.88 -8.54
N ASN A 342 -11.43 -9.28 -9.15
CA ASN A 342 -11.57 -7.99 -9.83
C ASN A 342 -12.60 -8.05 -10.95
N LEU A 343 -12.52 -9.07 -11.81
CA LEU A 343 -13.47 -9.25 -12.91
C LEU A 343 -14.90 -9.31 -12.39
N ILE A 344 -15.15 -10.16 -11.40
CA ILE A 344 -16.51 -10.33 -10.85
C ILE A 344 -16.98 -9.08 -10.11
N GLY A 345 -16.11 -8.42 -9.34
CA GLY A 345 -16.48 -7.16 -8.68
C GLY A 345 -16.81 -6.05 -9.67
N VAL A 346 -16.13 -5.97 -10.82
CA VAL A 346 -16.50 -5.03 -11.89
C VAL A 346 -17.88 -5.37 -12.47
N LEU A 347 -18.19 -6.66 -12.67
CA LEU A 347 -19.52 -7.08 -13.14
C LEU A 347 -20.64 -6.81 -12.12
N GLU A 348 -20.30 -6.76 -10.84
CA GLU A 348 -21.19 -6.39 -9.73
C GLU A 348 -21.15 -4.88 -9.42
N GLU A 349 -20.55 -4.06 -10.29
CA GLU A 349 -20.46 -2.60 -10.18
C GLU A 349 -19.81 -2.11 -8.87
N LYS A 350 -18.87 -2.87 -8.32
CA LYS A 350 -18.15 -2.56 -7.07
C LYS A 350 -16.88 -1.72 -7.33
N PHE A 351 -16.97 -0.57 -8.00
CA PHE A 351 -15.82 0.29 -8.30
C PHE A 351 -15.71 1.54 -7.41
#